data_AF-A0A943AM95-F1
#
_entry.id   AF-A0A943AM95-F1
#
_cell.length_a   1.000
_cell.length_b   1.000
_cell.length_c   1.000
_cell.angle_alpha   90.00
_cell.angle_beta   90.00
_cell.angle_gamma   90.00
#
_symmetry.space_group_name_H-M   'P 1'
#
loop_
_entity.id
_entity.type
_entity.pdbx_description
1 polymer ?
#
loop_
_entity_poly.entity_id
_entity_poly.type
_entity_poly.pdbx_seq_one_letter_code
_entity_poly.pdbx_strand_id
1 'polypeptide(L)'
;MVCCLVAAFSAAQPAFENRFAQPLGEVLRQAGERFGVRIVCKRFDPDTVRVAYAAFRVRPYSLPETLDGLLHPLGLVWNGTEKITVQPYEYYRRTPADGERLLAWLSAQYAGREAWERRRERLLEGVRDALNLAPFLRGLAADPDVLLGPEIGHDGYTTQNYALETLPGLYVCGTVYAPAVPPLPERRMIFRGPGTHGPVRRPLIVSPAGHWPGGRYRADQQLRMATFARMGAVAVDMDIFGWGESERQVGREAHTAPYSMQVQALWSKAVTDWIAASRRDVDTARMAATGGSGGATHALLLAVTDGRFAALAPVVHLVSHFDGGCPCESGRPVTLAAGGSCMPEILAAAMAPRPVLAVSDGGDWTASWPALEYPFLRRIWDFYDAGAQVCNVHLPGERHDYGANKRRAVYAFFAETLGLDVSQADESRVEVLPEAALCAFPGELPPTALRSRAQLERIIEKLK
;
A
#
# COMPACT_ATOMS: atom_id res chain seq x y z
N MET A 1 61.79 20.24 4.84
CA MET A 1 60.88 20.51 3.70
C MET A 1 60.73 19.21 2.93
N VAL A 2 59.72 18.41 3.27
CA VAL A 2 59.42 17.14 2.58
C VAL A 2 58.29 17.44 1.61
N CYS A 3 58.60 17.53 0.32
CA CYS A 3 57.61 17.71 -0.73
C CYS A 3 56.81 16.42 -0.90
N CYS A 4 55.53 16.45 -0.49
CA CYS A 4 54.54 15.48 -0.90
C CYS A 4 54.18 15.72 -2.37
N LEU A 5 54.60 14.82 -3.26
CA LEU A 5 54.05 14.72 -4.62
C LEU A 5 52.64 14.12 -4.52
N VAL A 6 51.64 14.98 -4.52
CA VAL A 6 50.26 14.59 -4.81
C VAL A 6 50.19 14.33 -6.31
N ALA A 7 50.08 13.06 -6.70
CA ALA A 7 49.77 12.70 -8.07
C ALA A 7 48.35 13.19 -8.38
N ALA A 8 48.25 14.30 -9.11
CA ALA A 8 47.00 14.75 -9.70
C ALA A 8 46.58 13.71 -10.75
N PHE A 9 45.47 13.00 -10.51
CA PHE A 9 44.80 12.23 -11.55
C PHE A 9 44.29 13.20 -12.62
N SER A 10 45.10 13.41 -13.67
CA SER A 10 44.64 14.04 -14.90
C SER A 10 43.56 13.16 -15.51
N ALA A 11 42.32 13.66 -15.60
CA ALA A 11 41.27 12.99 -16.33
C ALA A 11 41.69 12.90 -17.80
N ALA A 12 41.98 11.68 -18.28
CA ALA A 12 42.41 11.46 -19.66
C ALA A 12 41.40 12.08 -20.64
N GLN A 13 41.89 12.82 -21.65
CA GLN A 13 41.04 13.45 -22.66
C GLN A 13 40.22 12.39 -23.42
N PRO A 14 38.98 12.71 -23.87
CA PRO A 14 38.16 11.79 -24.65
C PRO A 14 38.88 11.37 -25.94
N ALA A 15 39.09 10.06 -26.11
CA ALA A 15 39.81 9.47 -27.23
C ALA A 15 39.21 8.09 -27.60
N PHE A 16 39.56 7.55 -28.75
CA PHE A 16 39.00 6.26 -29.19
C PHE A 16 39.26 5.13 -28.18
N GLU A 17 40.46 5.11 -27.59
CA GLU A 17 40.94 4.10 -26.63
C GLU A 17 40.13 4.09 -25.33
N ASN A 18 39.64 5.26 -24.89
CA ASN A 18 38.74 5.37 -23.74
C ASN A 18 37.27 5.49 -24.15
N ARG A 19 36.95 5.14 -25.41
CA ARG A 19 35.60 5.20 -25.98
C ARG A 19 34.98 6.59 -25.91
N PHE A 20 35.79 7.64 -26.02
CA PHE A 20 35.36 9.04 -25.89
C PHE A 20 34.50 9.26 -24.63
N ALA A 21 34.89 8.64 -23.51
CA ALA A 21 34.08 8.64 -22.31
C ALA A 21 34.19 9.98 -21.57
N GLN A 22 33.05 10.57 -21.19
CA GLN A 22 32.97 11.81 -20.41
C GLN A 22 32.17 11.62 -19.12
N PRO A 23 32.43 12.41 -18.06
CA PRO A 23 31.57 12.45 -16.88
C PRO A 23 30.15 12.86 -17.27
N LEU A 24 29.14 12.17 -16.74
CA LEU A 24 27.74 12.45 -17.05
C LEU A 24 27.35 13.87 -16.61
N GLY A 25 27.84 14.34 -15.45
CA GLY A 25 27.57 15.69 -14.96
C GLY A 25 28.01 16.79 -15.92
N GLU A 26 29.19 16.64 -16.52
CA GLU A 26 29.70 17.57 -17.55
C GLU A 26 28.80 17.59 -18.79
N VAL A 27 28.44 16.41 -19.30
CA VAL A 27 27.63 16.28 -20.54
C VAL A 27 26.22 16.81 -20.32
N LEU A 28 25.62 16.55 -19.16
CA LEU A 28 24.29 17.08 -18.80
C LEU A 28 24.33 18.61 -18.63
N ARG A 29 25.39 19.18 -18.05
CA ARG A 29 25.54 20.64 -17.96
C ARG A 29 25.61 21.26 -19.37
N GLN A 30 26.40 20.69 -20.27
CA GLN A 30 26.50 21.15 -21.66
C GLN A 30 25.16 21.03 -22.40
N ALA A 31 24.42 19.95 -22.20
CA ALA A 31 23.07 19.79 -22.75
C ALA A 31 22.11 20.85 -22.18
N GLY A 32 22.15 21.11 -20.87
CA GLY A 32 21.36 22.13 -20.21
C GLY A 32 21.62 23.53 -20.75
N GLU A 33 22.89 23.91 -20.89
CA GLU A 33 23.32 25.18 -21.49
C GLU A 33 22.83 25.31 -22.94
N ARG A 34 23.00 24.26 -23.75
CA ARG A 34 22.61 24.25 -25.16
C ARG A 34 21.11 24.44 -25.37
N PHE A 35 20.29 23.76 -24.58
CA PHE A 35 18.84 23.75 -24.73
C PHE A 35 18.11 24.74 -23.81
N GLY A 36 18.84 25.51 -23.00
CA GLY A 36 18.27 26.51 -22.11
C GLY A 36 17.43 25.92 -20.96
N VAL A 37 17.80 24.73 -20.47
CA VAL A 37 17.07 24.01 -19.41
C VAL A 37 17.94 23.76 -18.19
N ARG A 38 17.31 23.65 -17.02
CA ARG A 38 18.00 23.25 -15.79
C ARG A 38 17.89 21.74 -15.59
N ILE A 39 19.01 21.04 -15.61
CA ILE A 39 19.06 19.60 -15.33
C ILE A 39 19.54 19.35 -13.90
N VAL A 40 18.82 18.53 -13.14
CA VAL A 40 19.13 18.16 -11.76
C VAL A 40 19.15 16.64 -11.62
N CYS A 41 20.24 16.08 -11.12
CA CYS A 41 20.34 14.66 -10.80
C CYS A 41 19.90 14.40 -9.35
N LYS A 42 19.16 13.32 -9.12
CA LYS A 42 18.72 12.89 -7.79
C LYS A 42 19.19 11.48 -7.48
N ARG A 43 19.56 11.23 -6.22
CA ARG A 43 19.92 9.92 -5.66
C ARG A 43 21.24 9.32 -6.17
N PHE A 44 22.02 10.07 -6.93
CA PHE A 44 23.36 9.71 -7.33
C PHE A 44 24.17 10.99 -7.62
N ASP A 45 25.49 10.86 -7.58
CA ASP A 45 26.42 11.90 -8.02
C ASP A 45 26.74 11.70 -9.52
N PRO A 46 26.35 12.62 -10.41
CA PRO A 46 26.54 12.45 -11.84
C PRO A 46 28.02 12.53 -12.27
N ASP A 47 28.92 13.06 -11.45
CA ASP A 47 30.35 13.09 -11.78
C ASP A 47 31.04 11.75 -11.52
N THR A 48 30.39 10.84 -10.78
CA THR A 48 30.86 9.46 -10.59
C THR A 48 30.48 8.52 -11.73
N VAL A 49 29.63 8.98 -12.66
CA VAL A 49 29.13 8.17 -13.78
C VAL A 49 29.81 8.61 -15.07
N ARG A 50 30.32 7.63 -15.86
CA ARG A 50 30.92 7.90 -17.17
C ARG A 50 30.04 7.41 -18.30
N VAL A 51 29.86 8.25 -19.32
CA VAL A 51 29.11 7.92 -20.53
C VAL A 51 30.10 7.61 -21.65
N ALA A 52 30.10 6.37 -22.16
CA ALA A 52 30.87 6.02 -23.35
C ALA A 52 30.26 6.67 -24.60
N TYR A 53 31.10 7.21 -25.48
CA TYR A 53 30.75 7.89 -26.71
C TYR A 53 29.80 9.08 -26.48
N ALA A 54 30.01 9.83 -25.39
CA ALA A 54 29.06 10.83 -24.91
C ALA A 54 28.66 11.87 -25.96
N ALA A 55 29.64 12.53 -26.58
CA ALA A 55 29.39 13.52 -27.62
C ALA A 55 28.61 12.97 -28.83
N PHE A 56 28.78 11.69 -29.17
CA PHE A 56 28.08 11.03 -30.29
C PHE A 56 26.61 10.69 -29.97
N ARG A 57 26.23 10.72 -28.69
CA ARG A 57 24.85 10.51 -28.23
C ARG A 57 24.03 11.80 -28.20
N VAL A 58 24.68 12.95 -28.28
CA VAL A 58 23.99 14.25 -28.33
C VAL A 58 23.33 14.43 -29.70
N ARG A 59 22.07 14.88 -29.69
CA ARG A 59 21.32 15.26 -30.88
C ARG A 59 21.14 16.77 -30.87
N PRO A 60 21.82 17.50 -31.77
CA PRO A 60 21.87 18.96 -31.69
C PRO A 60 20.50 19.66 -31.80
N TYR A 61 19.50 18.94 -32.31
CA TYR A 61 18.14 19.39 -32.61
C TYR A 61 17.08 18.88 -31.62
N SER A 62 17.41 17.98 -30.69
CA SER A 62 16.42 17.31 -29.83
C SER A 62 16.99 17.04 -28.45
N LEU A 63 16.49 17.77 -27.45
CA LEU A 63 16.79 17.50 -26.05
C LEU A 63 16.29 16.11 -25.62
N PRO A 64 15.05 15.69 -25.92
CA PRO A 64 14.58 14.34 -25.57
C PRO A 64 15.47 13.23 -26.11
N GLU A 65 15.84 13.26 -27.39
CA GLU A 65 16.71 12.23 -27.97
C GLU A 65 18.12 12.28 -27.39
N THR A 66 18.62 13.48 -27.05
CA THR A 66 19.90 13.65 -26.35
C THR A 66 19.85 12.97 -24.98
N LEU A 67 18.81 13.26 -24.19
CA LEU A 67 18.65 12.70 -22.86
C LEU A 67 18.45 11.18 -22.91
N ASP A 68 17.60 10.68 -23.80
CA ASP A 68 17.37 9.24 -23.98
C ASP A 68 18.65 8.51 -24.38
N GLY A 69 19.39 9.06 -25.35
CA GLY A 69 20.64 8.49 -25.84
C GLY A 69 21.75 8.44 -24.78
N LEU A 70 21.77 9.42 -23.86
CA LEU A 70 22.72 9.52 -22.74
C LEU A 70 22.32 8.66 -21.54
N LEU A 71 21.03 8.63 -21.19
CA LEU A 71 20.55 8.16 -19.89
C LEU A 71 20.07 6.71 -19.91
N HIS A 72 19.35 6.26 -20.96
CA HIS A 72 18.84 4.89 -21.01
C HIS A 72 19.92 3.80 -20.90
N PRO A 73 21.10 3.91 -21.56
CA PRO A 73 22.17 2.92 -21.42
C PRO A 73 22.73 2.80 -20.00
N LEU A 74 22.48 3.80 -19.15
CA LEU A 74 22.91 3.85 -17.77
C LEU A 74 21.82 3.44 -16.78
N GLY A 75 20.65 3.01 -17.27
CA GLY A 75 19.49 2.75 -16.41
C GLY A 75 18.98 4.02 -15.72
N LEU A 76 19.15 5.18 -16.35
CA LEU A 76 18.66 6.47 -15.87
C LEU A 76 17.47 6.92 -16.71
N VAL A 77 16.55 7.65 -16.08
CA VAL A 77 15.35 8.23 -16.69
C VAL A 77 15.26 9.71 -16.37
N TRP A 78 14.44 10.43 -17.13
CA TRP A 78 14.25 11.87 -16.94
C TRP A 78 12.78 12.28 -17.05
N ASN A 79 12.42 13.39 -16.41
CA ASN A 79 11.12 14.04 -16.54
C ASN A 79 11.24 15.57 -16.38
N GLY A 80 10.18 16.29 -16.75
CA GLY A 80 10.10 17.75 -16.70
C GLY A 80 10.30 18.41 -18.06
N THR A 81 10.06 19.71 -18.12
CA THR A 81 10.19 20.53 -19.34
C THR A 81 11.27 21.59 -19.15
N GLU A 82 11.05 22.54 -18.24
CA GLU A 82 12.00 23.64 -17.94
C GLU A 82 13.06 23.20 -16.91
N LYS A 83 12.60 22.44 -15.91
CA LYS A 83 13.45 21.81 -14.91
C LYS A 83 13.41 20.30 -15.11
N ILE A 84 14.47 19.78 -15.74
CA ILE A 84 14.66 18.36 -15.98
C ILE A 84 15.20 17.71 -14.70
N THR A 85 14.54 16.65 -14.24
CA THR A 85 15.05 15.79 -13.18
C THR A 85 15.52 14.48 -13.77
N VAL A 86 16.78 14.12 -13.52
CA VAL A 86 17.40 12.84 -13.89
C VAL A 86 17.54 11.96 -12.65
N GLN A 87 17.16 10.70 -12.76
CA GLN A 87 17.22 9.75 -11.64
C GLN A 87 17.37 8.31 -12.14
N PRO A 88 17.76 7.36 -11.27
CA PRO A 88 17.73 5.94 -11.60
C PRO A 88 16.33 5.47 -12.01
N TYR A 89 16.27 4.49 -12.89
CA TYR A 89 15.04 3.81 -13.26
C TYR A 89 14.33 3.23 -12.03
N GLU A 90 13.04 3.51 -11.91
CA GLU A 90 12.19 3.02 -10.83
C GLU A 90 11.24 1.96 -11.42
N TYR A 91 11.49 0.66 -11.18
CA TYR A 91 10.70 -0.43 -11.78
C TYR A 91 9.19 -0.34 -11.49
N TYR A 92 8.83 0.23 -10.35
CA TYR A 92 7.45 0.39 -9.88
C TYR A 92 6.76 1.64 -10.44
N ARG A 93 7.44 2.52 -11.19
CA ARG A 93 6.89 3.79 -11.65
C ARG A 93 6.96 3.92 -13.16
N ARG A 94 5.83 4.29 -13.75
CA ARG A 94 5.64 4.59 -15.17
C ARG A 94 4.90 5.93 -15.29
N THR A 95 4.61 6.36 -16.52
CA THR A 95 3.87 7.61 -16.77
C THR A 95 2.36 7.34 -16.90
N PRO A 96 1.49 8.34 -16.69
CA PRO A 96 0.06 8.20 -17.00
C PRO A 96 -0.22 7.74 -18.43
N ALA A 97 0.59 8.16 -19.40
CA ALA A 97 0.48 7.72 -20.79
C ALA A 97 0.83 6.23 -20.97
N ASP A 98 1.79 5.69 -20.20
CA ASP A 98 2.02 4.24 -20.14
C ASP A 98 0.83 3.51 -19.52
N GLY A 99 0.25 4.09 -18.46
CA GLY A 99 -0.96 3.59 -17.81
C GLY A 99 -2.14 3.48 -18.77
N GLU A 100 -2.42 4.54 -19.52
CA GLU A 100 -3.46 4.56 -20.56
C GLU A 100 -3.26 3.46 -21.61
N ARG A 101 -2.03 3.33 -22.15
CA ARG A 101 -1.69 2.27 -23.11
C ARG A 101 -1.87 0.88 -22.51
N LEU A 102 -1.45 0.68 -21.27
CA LEU A 102 -1.60 -0.59 -20.56
C LEU A 102 -3.09 -0.94 -20.37
N LEU A 103 -3.90 -0.01 -19.87
CA LEU A 103 -5.34 -0.23 -19.67
C LEU A 103 -6.07 -0.50 -20.98
N ALA A 104 -5.69 0.17 -22.06
CA ALA A 104 -6.22 -0.10 -23.40
C ALA A 104 -5.85 -1.51 -23.89
N TRP A 105 -4.59 -1.90 -23.74
CA TRP A 105 -4.13 -3.25 -24.09
C TRP A 105 -4.84 -4.34 -23.27
N LEU A 106 -4.98 -4.13 -21.95
CA LEU A 106 -5.71 -5.02 -21.05
C LEU A 106 -7.18 -5.16 -21.45
N SER A 107 -7.85 -4.03 -21.71
CA SER A 107 -9.26 -4.02 -22.12
C SER A 107 -9.51 -4.81 -23.41
N ALA A 108 -8.54 -4.84 -24.34
CA ALA A 108 -8.61 -5.63 -25.56
C ALA A 108 -8.47 -7.15 -25.33
N GLN A 109 -7.98 -7.60 -24.16
CA GLN A 109 -7.81 -9.02 -23.85
C GLN A 109 -9.13 -9.72 -23.47
N TYR A 110 -10.20 -8.99 -23.18
CA TYR A 110 -11.49 -9.55 -22.75
C TYR A 110 -12.67 -8.65 -23.13
N ALA A 111 -13.68 -9.23 -23.77
CA ALA A 111 -14.85 -8.51 -24.30
C ALA A 111 -16.17 -8.82 -23.55
N GLY A 112 -16.12 -9.50 -22.41
CA GLY A 112 -17.31 -9.88 -21.65
C GLY A 112 -16.98 -10.74 -20.43
N ARG A 113 -18.03 -11.10 -19.67
CA ARG A 113 -17.92 -11.81 -18.40
C ARG A 113 -17.08 -13.09 -18.48
N GLU A 114 -17.36 -13.97 -19.43
CA GLU A 114 -16.64 -15.24 -19.54
C GLU A 114 -15.15 -15.07 -19.85
N ALA A 115 -14.81 -14.14 -20.76
CA ALA A 115 -13.42 -13.86 -21.11
C ALA A 115 -12.68 -13.20 -19.93
N TRP A 116 -13.37 -12.32 -19.20
CA TRP A 116 -12.87 -11.70 -17.99
C TRP A 116 -12.62 -12.74 -16.90
N GLU A 117 -13.57 -13.64 -16.60
CA GLU A 117 -13.41 -14.68 -15.56
C GLU A 117 -12.19 -15.58 -15.85
N ARG A 118 -11.98 -16.00 -17.10
CA ARG A 118 -10.77 -16.75 -17.48
C ARG A 118 -9.48 -15.97 -17.22
N ARG A 119 -9.48 -14.66 -17.48
CA ARG A 119 -8.31 -13.81 -17.19
C ARG A 119 -8.14 -13.62 -15.69
N ARG A 120 -9.23 -13.37 -14.97
CA ARG A 120 -9.29 -13.20 -13.53
C ARG A 120 -8.70 -14.41 -12.79
N GLU A 121 -9.06 -15.62 -13.20
CA GLU A 121 -8.50 -16.86 -12.63
C GLU A 121 -6.97 -16.90 -12.77
N ARG A 122 -6.46 -16.75 -14.00
CA ARG A 122 -5.01 -16.73 -14.28
C ARG A 122 -4.28 -15.58 -13.56
N LEU A 123 -4.93 -14.43 -13.44
CA LEU A 123 -4.38 -13.27 -12.76
C LEU A 123 -4.27 -13.51 -11.26
N LEU A 124 -5.34 -14.01 -10.62
CA LEU A 124 -5.31 -14.33 -9.18
C LEU A 124 -4.32 -15.45 -8.85
N GLU A 125 -4.23 -16.48 -9.70
CA GLU A 125 -3.21 -17.52 -9.58
C GLU A 125 -1.81 -16.93 -9.67
N GLY A 126 -1.50 -16.19 -10.76
CA GLY A 126 -0.19 -15.58 -10.96
C GLY A 126 0.18 -14.55 -9.88
N VAL A 127 -0.77 -13.79 -9.34
CA VAL A 127 -0.53 -12.87 -8.22
C VAL A 127 -0.20 -13.65 -6.94
N ARG A 128 -0.92 -14.74 -6.64
CA ARG A 128 -0.66 -15.57 -5.46
C ARG A 128 0.71 -16.26 -5.56
N ASP A 129 1.08 -16.73 -6.74
CA ASP A 129 2.40 -17.31 -7.02
C ASP A 129 3.52 -16.26 -6.88
N ALA A 130 3.35 -15.08 -7.47
CA ALA A 130 4.31 -13.99 -7.39
C ALA A 130 4.50 -13.49 -5.95
N LEU A 131 3.41 -13.36 -5.19
CA LEU A 131 3.46 -13.01 -3.77
C LEU A 131 4.15 -14.11 -2.96
N ASN A 132 3.98 -15.38 -3.35
CA ASN A 132 4.57 -16.55 -2.73
C ASN A 132 4.36 -16.57 -1.21
N LEU A 133 3.10 -16.42 -0.78
CA LEU A 133 2.74 -16.32 0.64
C LEU A 133 2.62 -17.69 1.33
N ALA A 134 2.46 -18.77 0.57
CA ALA A 134 2.21 -20.11 1.12
C ALA A 134 3.28 -20.61 2.11
N PRO A 135 4.60 -20.43 1.86
CA PRO A 135 5.65 -20.74 2.84
C PRO A 135 5.47 -20.03 4.18
N PHE A 136 5.10 -18.74 4.14
CA PHE A 136 4.86 -17.93 5.33
C PHE A 136 3.63 -18.39 6.12
N LEU A 137 2.55 -18.76 5.42
CA LEU A 137 1.34 -19.30 6.05
C LEU A 137 1.60 -20.63 6.76
N ARG A 138 2.38 -21.54 6.15
CA ARG A 138 2.79 -22.80 6.81
C ARG A 138 3.74 -22.57 7.98
N GLY A 139 4.48 -21.46 7.96
CA GLY A 139 5.42 -21.07 9.00
C GLY A 139 4.79 -20.35 10.19
N LEU A 140 3.47 -20.10 10.18
CA LEU A 140 2.78 -19.52 11.34
C LEU A 140 3.01 -20.41 12.58
N ALA A 141 3.17 -19.78 13.74
CA ALA A 141 3.28 -20.45 15.02
C ALA A 141 2.03 -21.34 15.22
N ALA A 142 2.26 -22.60 15.56
CA ALA A 142 1.19 -23.59 15.71
C ALA A 142 0.26 -23.28 16.89
N ASP A 143 0.83 -22.69 17.95
CA ASP A 143 0.12 -22.18 19.12
C ASP A 143 0.62 -20.74 19.34
N PRO A 144 0.02 -19.74 18.67
CA PRO A 144 0.52 -18.38 18.70
C PRO A 144 0.26 -17.73 20.06
N ASP A 145 1.30 -17.13 20.65
CA ASP A 145 1.13 -16.26 21.80
C ASP A 145 0.33 -14.99 21.43
N VAL A 146 -0.67 -14.66 22.25
CA VAL A 146 -1.54 -13.49 22.07
C VAL A 146 -1.55 -12.71 23.37
N LEU A 147 -0.89 -11.55 23.35
CA LEU A 147 -0.88 -10.63 24.47
C LEU A 147 -1.97 -9.59 24.26
N LEU A 148 -2.87 -9.46 25.23
CA LEU A 148 -3.94 -8.48 25.22
C LEU A 148 -3.71 -7.43 26.32
N GLY A 149 -3.77 -6.17 25.94
CA GLY A 149 -3.87 -5.06 26.88
C GLY A 149 -5.25 -5.02 27.57
N PRO A 150 -5.41 -4.13 28.57
CA PRO A 150 -6.72 -3.84 29.13
C PRO A 150 -7.64 -3.26 28.04
N GLU A 151 -8.92 -3.60 28.11
CA GLU A 151 -9.94 -2.90 27.33
C GLU A 151 -10.20 -1.53 27.96
N ILE A 152 -10.06 -0.46 27.17
CA ILE A 152 -10.28 0.91 27.59
C ILE A 152 -11.58 1.42 26.98
N GLY A 153 -12.49 1.91 27.83
CA GLY A 153 -13.76 2.50 27.40
C GLY A 153 -13.62 3.96 27.02
N HIS A 154 -14.24 4.34 25.90
CA HIS A 154 -14.35 5.71 25.42
C HIS A 154 -15.83 6.05 25.15
N ASP A 155 -16.10 7.23 24.62
CA ASP A 155 -17.43 7.61 24.17
C ASP A 155 -17.85 6.72 22.98
N GLY A 156 -18.72 5.74 23.21
CA GLY A 156 -19.35 4.93 22.16
C GLY A 156 -18.48 3.81 21.57
N TYR A 157 -17.22 3.65 22.01
CA TYR A 157 -16.32 2.58 21.57
C TYR A 157 -15.35 2.16 22.68
N THR A 158 -14.70 1.01 22.49
CA THR A 158 -13.57 0.56 23.31
C THR A 158 -12.32 0.43 22.45
N THR A 159 -11.15 0.51 23.08
CA THR A 159 -9.86 0.12 22.48
C THR A 159 -9.24 -1.02 23.27
N GLN A 160 -8.56 -1.93 22.57
CA GLN A 160 -7.74 -2.97 23.19
C GLN A 160 -6.50 -3.21 22.34
N ASN A 161 -5.32 -2.93 22.90
CA ASN A 161 -4.04 -3.22 22.23
C ASN A 161 -3.80 -4.73 22.23
N TYR A 162 -3.12 -5.21 21.20
CA TYR A 162 -2.72 -6.60 21.09
C TYR A 162 -1.32 -6.75 20.52
N ALA A 163 -0.63 -7.82 20.90
CA ALA A 163 0.52 -8.37 20.19
C ALA A 163 0.21 -9.83 19.85
N LEU A 164 0.17 -10.15 18.56
CA LEU A 164 -0.09 -11.49 18.03
C LEU A 164 1.21 -12.08 17.49
N GLU A 165 1.65 -13.21 18.03
CA GLU A 165 2.74 -14.00 17.45
C GLU A 165 2.30 -14.55 16.09
N THR A 166 3.17 -14.41 15.10
CA THR A 166 2.92 -14.82 13.71
C THR A 166 3.88 -15.91 13.31
N LEU A 167 5.09 -15.57 12.88
CA LEU A 167 6.17 -16.56 12.80
C LEU A 167 6.76 -16.78 14.20
N PRO A 168 7.44 -17.90 14.49
CA PRO A 168 8.03 -18.15 15.81
C PRO A 168 8.86 -16.97 16.33
N GLY A 169 8.41 -16.34 17.41
CA GLY A 169 8.99 -15.16 18.04
C GLY A 169 8.75 -13.82 17.32
N LEU A 170 8.07 -13.77 16.18
CA LEU A 170 7.74 -12.52 15.48
C LEU A 170 6.32 -12.08 15.81
N TYR A 171 6.17 -10.91 16.40
CA TYR A 171 4.88 -10.34 16.79
C TYR A 171 4.45 -9.19 15.87
N VAL A 172 3.18 -9.20 15.48
CA VAL A 172 2.49 -8.02 14.95
C VAL A 172 1.72 -7.36 16.08
N CYS A 173 1.87 -6.04 16.22
CA CYS A 173 1.18 -5.25 17.24
C CYS A 173 0.14 -4.33 16.59
N GLY A 174 -0.95 -4.06 17.30
CA GLY A 174 -2.05 -3.25 16.80
C GLY A 174 -3.07 -2.92 17.88
N THR A 175 -4.14 -2.25 17.48
CA THR A 175 -5.27 -1.93 18.35
C THR A 175 -6.58 -2.38 17.72
N VAL A 176 -7.40 -3.08 18.51
CA VAL A 176 -8.79 -3.38 18.19
C VAL A 176 -9.65 -2.24 18.72
N TYR A 177 -10.49 -1.69 17.84
CA TYR A 177 -11.51 -0.71 18.18
C TYR A 177 -12.86 -1.40 18.03
N ALA A 178 -13.62 -1.53 19.10
CA ALA A 178 -14.91 -2.19 19.08
C ALA A 178 -16.01 -1.20 19.47
N PRO A 179 -17.22 -1.29 18.88
CA PRO A 179 -18.34 -0.50 19.35
C PRO A 179 -18.59 -0.83 20.82
N ALA A 180 -18.75 0.19 21.67
CA ALA A 180 -19.29 -0.06 22.98
C ALA A 180 -20.68 -0.67 22.76
N VAL A 181 -20.98 -1.80 23.40
CA VAL A 181 -22.31 -2.43 23.31
C VAL A 181 -23.35 -1.35 23.61
N PRO A 182 -24.29 -1.01 22.70
CA PRO A 182 -25.24 0.04 23.04
C PRO A 182 -26.36 -0.56 23.91
N PRO A 183 -26.98 0.20 24.84
CA PRO A 183 -28.43 0.27 24.78
C PRO A 183 -28.76 0.89 23.42
N LEU A 184 -29.25 0.08 22.47
CA LEU A 184 -29.81 0.62 21.22
C LEU A 184 -30.90 1.65 21.59
N PRO A 185 -30.98 2.81 20.94
CA PRO A 185 -32.09 3.73 21.18
C PRO A 185 -33.40 3.02 20.83
N GLU A 186 -34.34 3.03 21.78
CA GLU A 186 -35.74 2.68 21.58
C GLU A 186 -36.33 3.52 20.43
N ARG A 187 -36.19 3.07 19.18
CA ARG A 187 -36.97 3.57 18.03
C ARG A 187 -36.82 2.64 16.84
N ARG A 188 -37.34 1.42 17.01
CA ARG A 188 -38.09 0.67 15.98
C ARG A 188 -38.73 -0.55 16.64
N MET A 189 -39.69 -0.30 17.53
CA MET A 189 -40.77 -1.29 17.74
C MET A 189 -41.65 -1.27 16.48
N ILE A 190 -41.31 -2.11 15.52
CA ILE A 190 -42.30 -2.73 14.65
C ILE A 190 -42.21 -4.23 14.93
N PHE A 191 -43.24 -4.73 15.62
CA PHE A 191 -43.50 -6.11 16.01
C PHE A 191 -42.73 -7.19 15.23
N ARG A 192 -41.89 -7.97 15.94
CA ARG A 192 -41.59 -9.37 15.59
C ARG A 192 -41.48 -10.21 16.87
N GLY A 193 -42.02 -11.43 16.78
CA GLY A 193 -42.38 -12.32 17.88
C GLY A 193 -41.26 -12.78 18.82
N PRO A 194 -41.59 -13.64 19.80
CA PRO A 194 -40.66 -14.11 20.82
C PRO A 194 -39.62 -15.05 20.19
N GLY A 195 -38.46 -14.51 19.83
CA GLY A 195 -37.36 -15.25 19.23
C GLY A 195 -36.02 -14.73 19.75
N THR A 196 -35.41 -15.52 20.64
CA THR A 196 -33.96 -15.61 20.94
C THR A 196 -33.09 -14.38 20.64
N HIS A 197 -32.71 -13.64 21.68
CA HIS A 197 -31.71 -12.56 21.63
C HIS A 197 -30.30 -13.16 21.42
N GLY A 198 -29.94 -13.46 20.17
CA GLY A 198 -28.55 -13.70 19.79
C GLY A 198 -27.72 -12.42 19.90
N PRO A 199 -26.39 -12.50 20.13
CA PRO A 199 -25.53 -11.32 20.16
C PRO A 199 -25.59 -10.58 18.81
N VAL A 200 -25.67 -9.25 18.86
CA VAL A 200 -25.61 -8.39 17.66
C VAL A 200 -24.26 -8.60 16.99
N ARG A 201 -24.24 -9.29 15.84
CA ARG A 201 -23.03 -9.45 15.05
C ARG A 201 -22.65 -8.13 14.36
N ARG A 202 -21.36 -7.82 14.34
CA ARG A 202 -20.77 -6.57 13.87
C ARG A 202 -19.91 -6.82 12.64
N PRO A 203 -19.90 -5.92 11.65
CA PRO A 203 -18.91 -5.95 10.58
C PRO A 203 -17.49 -5.88 11.13
N LEU A 204 -16.53 -6.43 10.38
CA LEU A 204 -15.09 -6.28 10.66
C LEU A 204 -14.45 -5.39 9.59
N ILE A 205 -13.76 -4.34 10.01
CA ILE A 205 -13.00 -3.44 9.13
C ILE A 205 -11.50 -3.56 9.45
N VAL A 206 -10.73 -4.09 8.51
CA VAL A 206 -9.27 -4.20 8.65
C VAL A 206 -8.61 -2.99 8.00
N SER A 207 -7.73 -2.28 8.71
CA SER A 207 -7.10 -1.06 8.19
C SER A 207 -5.58 -1.02 8.30
N PRO A 208 -4.86 -1.67 7.35
CA PRO A 208 -3.41 -1.53 7.24
C PRO A 208 -3.01 -0.06 7.03
N ALA A 209 -1.95 0.38 7.71
CA ALA A 209 -1.45 1.75 7.61
C ALA A 209 -0.55 1.96 6.37
N GLY A 210 -0.61 3.16 5.79
CA GLY A 210 0.37 3.64 4.81
C GLY A 210 1.56 4.34 5.48
N HIS A 211 2.61 4.66 4.71
CA HIS A 211 3.87 5.24 5.19
C HIS A 211 3.77 6.72 5.60
N TRP A 212 2.71 7.10 6.32
CA TRP A 212 2.65 8.40 6.96
C TRP A 212 3.42 8.39 8.28
N PRO A 213 4.07 9.50 8.67
CA PRO A 213 4.72 9.63 9.97
C PRO A 213 3.79 9.21 11.12
N GLY A 214 4.34 8.45 12.06
CA GLY A 214 3.57 7.87 13.18
C GLY A 214 2.83 6.57 12.85
N GLY A 215 2.81 6.09 11.60
CA GLY A 215 2.18 4.81 11.25
C GLY A 215 0.74 4.74 11.75
N ARG A 216 0.37 3.67 12.47
CA ARG A 216 -0.98 3.53 13.04
C ARG A 216 -1.28 4.48 14.22
N TYR A 217 -0.26 5.04 14.87
CA TYR A 217 -0.42 5.89 16.06
C TYR A 217 -0.91 7.31 15.75
N ARG A 218 -0.80 7.74 14.49
CA ARG A 218 -1.16 9.10 14.09
C ARG A 218 -2.66 9.39 14.28
N ALA A 219 -2.97 10.66 14.54
CA ALA A 219 -4.34 11.10 14.86
C ALA A 219 -5.39 10.68 13.81
N ASP A 220 -5.13 10.86 12.51
CA ASP A 220 -6.12 10.51 11.47
C ASP A 220 -6.42 9.00 11.38
N GLN A 221 -5.49 8.13 11.79
CA GLN A 221 -5.74 6.70 11.90
C GLN A 221 -6.73 6.45 13.05
N GLN A 222 -6.44 6.99 14.24
CA GLN A 222 -7.27 6.83 15.43
C GLN A 222 -8.70 7.35 15.19
N LEU A 223 -8.83 8.56 14.63
CA LEU A 223 -10.11 9.14 14.21
C LEU A 223 -10.89 8.20 13.31
N ARG A 224 -10.22 7.59 12.33
CA ARG A 224 -10.85 6.64 11.41
C ARG A 224 -11.30 5.35 12.10
N MET A 225 -10.44 4.73 12.89
CA MET A 225 -10.73 3.45 13.53
C MET A 225 -11.82 3.59 14.60
N ALA A 226 -11.71 4.59 15.47
CA ALA A 226 -12.71 4.87 16.49
C ALA A 226 -14.06 5.25 15.87
N THR A 227 -14.06 6.00 14.76
CA THR A 227 -15.31 6.33 14.06
C THR A 227 -15.99 5.09 13.48
N PHE A 228 -15.24 4.16 12.87
CA PHE A 228 -15.81 2.87 12.45
C PHE A 228 -16.45 2.10 13.61
N ALA A 229 -15.78 2.10 14.77
CA ALA A 229 -16.30 1.51 15.99
C ALA A 229 -17.60 2.18 16.47
N ARG A 230 -17.63 3.51 16.53
CA ARG A 230 -18.83 4.28 16.88
C ARG A 230 -19.99 4.03 15.92
N MET A 231 -19.72 3.90 14.61
CA MET A 231 -20.71 3.57 13.59
C MET A 231 -21.22 2.12 13.69
N GLY A 232 -20.52 1.24 14.41
CA GLY A 232 -20.99 -0.10 14.74
C GLY A 232 -20.17 -1.27 14.18
N ALA A 233 -18.98 -1.03 13.62
CA ALA A 233 -18.06 -2.09 13.15
C ALA A 233 -16.95 -2.37 14.17
N VAL A 234 -16.51 -3.61 14.31
CA VAL A 234 -15.18 -3.87 14.90
C VAL A 234 -14.15 -3.44 13.87
N ALA A 235 -13.20 -2.59 14.25
CA ALA A 235 -12.09 -2.16 13.41
C ALA A 235 -10.76 -2.60 14.01
N VAL A 236 -9.79 -2.96 13.16
CA VAL A 236 -8.46 -3.36 13.61
C VAL A 236 -7.40 -2.73 12.73
N ASP A 237 -6.41 -2.11 13.37
CA ASP A 237 -5.18 -1.65 12.74
C ASP A 237 -3.98 -2.50 13.21
N MET A 238 -2.83 -2.31 12.54
CA MET A 238 -1.60 -3.03 12.86
C MET A 238 -0.38 -2.25 12.41
N ASP A 239 0.76 -2.53 13.04
CA ASP A 239 2.05 -1.96 12.69
C ASP A 239 2.45 -2.29 11.24
N ILE A 240 3.18 -1.35 10.63
CA ILE A 240 3.93 -1.58 9.40
C ILE A 240 5.18 -2.38 9.79
N PHE A 241 5.61 -3.34 8.97
CA PHE A 241 6.79 -4.15 9.29
C PHE A 241 8.04 -3.27 9.43
N GLY A 242 8.78 -3.42 10.53
CA GLY A 242 9.91 -2.54 10.87
C GLY A 242 9.52 -1.13 11.32
N TRP A 243 8.26 -0.84 11.60
CA TRP A 243 7.79 0.40 12.24
C TRP A 243 7.11 0.09 13.58
N GLY A 244 6.93 1.11 14.41
CA GLY A 244 6.25 0.96 15.70
C GLY A 244 6.98 -0.08 16.56
N GLU A 245 6.24 -1.05 17.07
CA GLU A 245 6.80 -2.08 17.96
C GLU A 245 7.52 -3.19 17.17
N SER A 246 7.24 -3.30 15.87
CA SER A 246 8.06 -4.15 14.98
C SER A 246 9.50 -3.66 14.88
N GLU A 247 9.74 -2.35 14.98
CA GLU A 247 11.10 -1.79 14.92
C GLU A 247 12.00 -2.34 16.04
N ARG A 248 11.42 -2.60 17.22
CA ARG A 248 12.12 -3.18 18.37
C ARG A 248 12.55 -4.63 18.15
N GLN A 249 11.87 -5.34 17.25
CA GLN A 249 12.13 -6.75 16.94
C GLN A 249 13.14 -6.92 15.80
N VAL A 250 13.04 -6.10 14.75
CA VAL A 250 13.82 -6.29 13.51
C VAL A 250 14.63 -5.07 13.06
N GLY A 251 14.45 -3.91 13.68
CA GLY A 251 15.05 -2.65 13.26
C GLY A 251 14.35 -2.01 12.06
N ARG A 252 14.47 -0.68 11.94
CA ARG A 252 13.76 0.11 10.93
C ARG A 252 14.11 -0.28 9.49
N GLU A 253 15.37 -0.64 9.28
CA GLU A 253 15.91 -1.03 7.97
C GLU A 253 15.28 -2.31 7.42
N ALA A 254 14.68 -3.16 8.27
CA ALA A 254 14.00 -4.37 7.81
C ALA A 254 12.77 -4.05 6.95
N HIS A 255 12.17 -2.87 7.09
CA HIS A 255 10.99 -2.45 6.33
C HIS A 255 11.18 -2.54 4.80
N THR A 256 12.40 -2.30 4.31
CA THR A 256 12.72 -2.35 2.89
C THR A 256 13.33 -3.69 2.45
N ALA A 257 13.30 -4.71 3.30
CA ALA A 257 13.80 -6.04 2.98
C ALA A 257 12.94 -6.75 1.91
N PRO A 258 13.50 -7.70 1.13
CA PRO A 258 12.79 -8.39 0.03
C PRO A 258 11.54 -9.19 0.45
N TYR A 259 11.40 -9.51 1.73
CA TYR A 259 10.27 -10.26 2.29
C TYR A 259 9.23 -9.35 2.98
N SER A 260 9.44 -8.04 3.03
CA SER A 260 8.56 -7.09 3.75
C SER A 260 7.10 -7.15 3.26
N MET A 261 6.90 -7.23 1.94
CA MET A 261 5.57 -7.36 1.34
C MET A 261 4.83 -8.63 1.80
N GLN A 262 5.54 -9.75 1.90
CA GLN A 262 4.97 -11.02 2.38
C GLN A 262 4.66 -10.97 3.87
N VAL A 263 5.56 -10.41 4.69
CA VAL A 263 5.34 -10.30 6.13
C VAL A 263 4.11 -9.44 6.42
N GLN A 264 3.94 -8.29 5.75
CA GLN A 264 2.75 -7.46 5.96
C GLN A 264 1.46 -8.09 5.41
N ALA A 265 1.53 -8.83 4.29
CA ALA A 265 0.38 -9.60 3.80
C ALA A 265 0.01 -10.75 4.77
N LEU A 266 1.02 -11.44 5.31
CA LEU A 266 0.86 -12.47 6.34
C LEU A 266 0.18 -11.89 7.58
N TRP A 267 0.67 -10.76 8.08
CA TRP A 267 0.14 -10.09 9.26
C TRP A 267 -1.30 -9.66 9.09
N SER A 268 -1.63 -9.02 7.96
CA SER A 268 -3.01 -8.63 7.65
C SER A 268 -3.94 -9.83 7.69
N LYS A 269 -3.53 -10.96 7.10
CA LYS A 269 -4.31 -12.20 7.10
C LYS A 269 -4.39 -12.85 8.48
N ALA A 270 -3.26 -12.99 9.18
CA ALA A 270 -3.19 -13.63 10.50
C ALA A 270 -4.02 -12.87 11.55
N VAL A 271 -3.93 -11.53 11.58
CA VAL A 271 -4.76 -10.68 12.44
C VAL A 271 -6.24 -10.84 12.10
N THR A 272 -6.59 -10.84 10.81
CA THR A 272 -7.98 -11.04 10.38
C THR A 272 -8.53 -12.39 10.84
N ASP A 273 -7.77 -13.47 10.63
CA ASP A 273 -8.14 -14.82 11.06
C ASP A 273 -8.27 -14.92 12.58
N TRP A 274 -7.34 -14.34 13.32
CA TRP A 274 -7.36 -14.30 14.78
C TRP A 274 -8.57 -13.56 15.32
N ILE A 275 -8.89 -12.35 14.81
CA ILE A 275 -10.08 -11.60 15.23
C ILE A 275 -11.35 -12.37 14.91
N ALA A 276 -11.48 -12.91 13.69
CA ALA A 276 -12.65 -13.68 13.29
C ALA A 276 -12.86 -14.95 14.14
N ALA A 277 -11.78 -15.60 14.59
CA ALA A 277 -11.84 -16.78 15.43
C ALA A 277 -12.10 -16.47 16.92
N SER A 278 -11.51 -15.39 17.44
CA SER A 278 -11.56 -15.03 18.86
C SER A 278 -12.82 -14.25 19.26
N ARG A 279 -13.44 -13.52 18.33
CA ARG A 279 -14.59 -12.64 18.60
C ARG A 279 -15.90 -13.21 18.08
N ARG A 280 -16.78 -13.65 18.99
CA ARG A 280 -18.12 -14.17 18.65
C ARG A 280 -19.09 -13.12 18.11
N ASP A 281 -18.81 -11.84 18.37
CA ASP A 281 -19.58 -10.71 17.89
C ASP A 281 -19.19 -10.28 16.46
N VAL A 282 -18.22 -10.92 15.82
CA VAL A 282 -17.86 -10.62 14.42
C VAL A 282 -18.75 -11.37 13.42
N ASP A 283 -19.18 -10.64 12.39
CA ASP A 283 -19.88 -11.13 11.22
C ASP A 283 -18.91 -11.32 10.05
N THR A 284 -18.49 -12.56 9.81
CA THR A 284 -17.55 -12.88 8.72
C THR A 284 -18.15 -12.70 7.32
N ALA A 285 -19.47 -12.49 7.19
CA ALA A 285 -20.10 -12.14 5.93
C ALA A 285 -20.04 -10.63 5.63
N ARG A 286 -19.71 -9.80 6.63
CA ARG A 286 -19.58 -8.33 6.52
C ARG A 286 -18.17 -7.89 6.89
N MET A 287 -17.18 -8.40 6.16
CA MET A 287 -15.80 -7.98 6.30
C MET A 287 -15.45 -6.93 5.24
N ALA A 288 -14.71 -5.89 5.62
CA ALA A 288 -14.20 -4.88 4.70
C ALA A 288 -12.77 -4.51 5.03
N ALA A 289 -12.04 -3.96 4.06
CA ALA A 289 -10.73 -3.39 4.32
C ALA A 289 -10.57 -2.01 3.68
N THR A 290 -9.78 -1.16 4.34
CA THR A 290 -9.42 0.16 3.84
C THR A 290 -8.01 0.52 4.27
N GLY A 291 -7.25 1.16 3.41
CA GLY A 291 -5.96 1.71 3.74
C GLY A 291 -5.64 2.84 2.80
N GLY A 292 -4.78 3.75 3.24
CA GLY A 292 -4.34 4.88 2.44
C GLY A 292 -2.90 4.69 1.96
N SER A 293 -2.58 5.15 0.76
CA SER A 293 -1.24 5.01 0.17
C SER A 293 -0.80 3.53 0.14
N GLY A 294 0.38 3.17 0.66
CA GLY A 294 0.80 1.76 0.78
C GLY A 294 -0.17 0.87 1.57
N GLY A 295 -0.98 1.43 2.48
CA GLY A 295 -2.06 0.69 3.16
C GLY A 295 -3.15 0.22 2.20
N ALA A 296 -3.41 0.95 1.10
CA ALA A 296 -4.34 0.53 0.05
C ALA A 296 -3.82 -0.70 -0.71
N THR A 297 -2.51 -0.76 -0.97
CA THR A 297 -1.84 -1.94 -1.53
C THR A 297 -2.05 -3.15 -0.61
N HIS A 298 -1.83 -3.00 0.70
CA HIS A 298 -2.04 -4.11 1.65
C HIS A 298 -3.51 -4.49 1.84
N ALA A 299 -4.46 -3.54 1.78
CA ALA A 299 -5.88 -3.85 1.75
C ALA A 299 -6.26 -4.68 0.51
N LEU A 300 -5.69 -4.37 -0.66
CA LEU A 300 -5.86 -5.17 -1.87
C LEU A 300 -5.25 -6.57 -1.74
N LEU A 301 -4.01 -6.68 -1.26
CA LEU A 301 -3.35 -7.99 -1.07
C LEU A 301 -4.12 -8.87 -0.08
N LEU A 302 -4.72 -8.28 0.95
CA LEU A 302 -5.60 -8.99 1.87
C LEU A 302 -6.83 -9.54 1.13
N ALA A 303 -7.51 -8.74 0.32
CA ALA A 303 -8.65 -9.21 -0.47
C ALA A 303 -8.29 -10.25 -1.55
N VAL A 304 -7.06 -10.23 -2.08
CA VAL A 304 -6.54 -11.26 -3.01
C VAL A 304 -6.34 -12.60 -2.29
N THR A 305 -5.86 -12.56 -1.06
CA THR A 305 -5.49 -13.74 -0.25
C THR A 305 -6.63 -14.25 0.63
N ASP A 306 -7.71 -13.48 0.78
CA ASP A 306 -8.88 -13.81 1.56
C ASP A 306 -10.18 -13.45 0.84
N GLY A 307 -10.92 -14.48 0.41
CA GLY A 307 -12.17 -14.31 -0.31
C GLY A 307 -13.33 -13.75 0.51
N ARG A 308 -13.21 -13.63 1.84
CA ARG A 308 -14.32 -13.22 2.73
C ARG A 308 -14.66 -11.72 2.70
N PHE A 309 -13.77 -10.88 2.17
CA PHE A 309 -13.98 -9.42 2.16
C PHE A 309 -15.15 -9.02 1.25
N ALA A 310 -16.22 -8.51 1.83
CA ALA A 310 -17.44 -8.08 1.14
C ALA A 310 -17.30 -6.69 0.49
N ALA A 311 -16.44 -5.82 1.01
CA ALA A 311 -16.20 -4.48 0.46
C ALA A 311 -14.75 -4.02 0.60
N LEU A 312 -14.29 -3.14 -0.28
CA LEU A 312 -12.94 -2.56 -0.20
C LEU A 312 -12.97 -1.04 -0.43
N ALA A 313 -12.21 -0.29 0.35
CA ALA A 313 -12.06 1.15 0.15
C ALA A 313 -10.57 1.58 0.10
N PRO A 314 -9.87 1.34 -1.02
CA PRO A 314 -8.51 1.86 -1.21
C PRO A 314 -8.49 3.39 -1.36
N VAL A 315 -7.56 4.05 -0.66
CA VAL A 315 -7.48 5.52 -0.63
C VAL A 315 -6.11 5.99 -1.13
N VAL A 316 -6.12 6.96 -2.05
CA VAL A 316 -4.96 7.65 -2.63
C VAL A 316 -3.87 6.70 -3.15
N HIS A 317 -4.28 5.60 -3.81
CA HIS A 317 -3.37 4.64 -4.45
C HIS A 317 -4.01 3.88 -5.62
N LEU A 318 -3.38 2.77 -6.02
CA LEU A 318 -3.83 1.75 -6.96
C LEU A 318 -4.08 2.26 -8.37
N VAL A 319 -3.06 2.85 -8.98
CA VAL A 319 -3.11 3.33 -10.36
C VAL A 319 -2.41 2.36 -11.32
N SER A 320 -2.70 2.50 -12.61
CA SER A 320 -2.12 1.65 -13.66
C SER A 320 -0.60 1.86 -13.86
N HIS A 321 -0.12 3.05 -13.51
CA HIS A 321 1.25 3.52 -13.79
C HIS A 321 2.15 3.63 -12.56
N PHE A 322 1.71 3.14 -11.39
CA PHE A 322 2.52 3.12 -10.17
C PHE A 322 2.13 1.96 -9.26
N ASP A 323 3.09 1.05 -9.00
CA ASP A 323 2.87 -0.20 -8.24
C ASP A 323 3.07 -0.03 -6.72
N GLY A 324 3.60 1.12 -6.29
CA GLY A 324 4.02 1.38 -4.91
C GLY A 324 5.54 1.51 -4.80
N GLY A 325 6.02 2.56 -4.16
CA GLY A 325 7.44 2.94 -4.17
C GLY A 325 8.29 2.17 -3.14
N CYS A 326 7.65 1.53 -2.17
CA CYS A 326 8.32 0.75 -1.15
C CYS A 326 8.40 -0.74 -1.53
N PRO A 327 9.49 -1.46 -1.18
CA PRO A 327 9.53 -2.92 -1.30
C PRO A 327 8.42 -3.66 -0.55
N CYS A 328 7.79 -3.06 0.47
CA CYS A 328 6.63 -3.66 1.11
C CYS A 328 5.38 -3.67 0.20
N GLU A 329 5.35 -2.85 -0.84
CA GLU A 329 4.23 -2.72 -1.78
C GLU A 329 4.50 -3.45 -3.11
N SER A 330 5.73 -3.38 -3.60
CA SER A 330 6.13 -3.84 -4.94
C SER A 330 7.35 -4.76 -4.96
N GLY A 331 7.87 -5.18 -3.79
CA GLY A 331 9.02 -6.07 -3.70
C GLY A 331 8.77 -7.49 -4.23
N ARG A 332 7.51 -7.86 -4.46
CA ARG A 332 7.12 -9.05 -5.23
C ARG A 332 6.48 -8.64 -6.55
N PRO A 333 6.76 -9.35 -7.66
CA PRO A 333 6.37 -8.93 -9.01
C PRO A 333 4.91 -9.26 -9.33
N VAL A 334 3.97 -8.92 -8.44
CA VAL A 334 2.55 -9.27 -8.58
C VAL A 334 1.91 -8.67 -9.84
N THR A 335 2.39 -7.52 -10.30
CA THR A 335 1.91 -6.86 -11.53
C THR A 335 2.46 -7.49 -12.81
N LEU A 336 3.39 -8.45 -12.73
CA LEU A 336 3.83 -9.24 -13.88
C LEU A 336 2.98 -10.50 -14.11
N ALA A 337 2.01 -10.77 -13.23
CA ALA A 337 1.11 -11.91 -13.35
C ALA A 337 0.33 -11.90 -14.67
N ALA A 338 -0.01 -13.10 -15.16
CA ALA A 338 -0.77 -13.32 -16.40
C ALA A 338 -0.23 -12.60 -17.65
N GLY A 339 1.11 -12.46 -17.75
CA GLY A 339 1.79 -11.82 -18.88
C GLY A 339 1.85 -10.30 -18.81
N GLY A 340 1.53 -9.71 -17.65
CA GLY A 340 1.49 -8.27 -17.42
C GLY A 340 0.10 -7.81 -16.98
N SER A 341 0.08 -7.00 -15.93
CA SER A 341 -1.11 -6.44 -15.28
C SER A 341 -0.75 -5.13 -14.56
N CYS A 342 -1.66 -4.62 -13.75
CA CYS A 342 -1.48 -3.45 -12.89
C CYS A 342 -2.43 -3.50 -11.68
N MET A 343 -2.23 -2.59 -10.72
CA MET A 343 -3.01 -2.55 -9.48
C MET A 343 -4.54 -2.45 -9.69
N PRO A 344 -5.09 -1.62 -10.61
CA PRO A 344 -6.52 -1.62 -10.92
C PRO A 344 -7.06 -2.98 -11.41
N GLU A 345 -6.33 -3.68 -12.26
CA GLU A 345 -6.81 -4.96 -12.77
C GLU A 345 -6.78 -6.05 -11.70
N ILE A 346 -5.76 -6.05 -10.84
CA ILE A 346 -5.70 -6.93 -9.66
C ILE A 346 -6.85 -6.61 -8.70
N LEU A 347 -7.18 -5.32 -8.50
CA LEU A 347 -8.36 -4.89 -7.74
C LEU A 347 -9.66 -5.43 -8.33
N ALA A 348 -9.83 -5.34 -9.65
CA ALA A 348 -10.99 -5.91 -10.32
C ALA A 348 -11.05 -7.43 -10.15
N ALA A 349 -9.92 -8.12 -10.32
CA ALA A 349 -9.85 -9.57 -10.16
C ALA A 349 -10.17 -10.02 -8.73
N ALA A 350 -9.70 -9.28 -7.74
CA ALA A 350 -10.02 -9.54 -6.34
C ALA A 350 -11.50 -9.27 -6.08
N MET A 351 -12.01 -8.09 -6.44
CA MET A 351 -13.28 -7.61 -5.88
C MET A 351 -14.49 -7.77 -6.79
N ALA A 352 -14.40 -7.67 -8.12
CA ALA A 352 -15.60 -7.68 -8.97
C ALA A 352 -16.46 -8.95 -8.76
N PRO A 353 -17.80 -8.81 -8.59
CA PRO A 353 -18.62 -7.59 -8.67
C PRO A 353 -18.89 -6.89 -7.31
N ARG A 354 -18.13 -7.20 -6.27
CA ARG A 354 -18.34 -6.67 -4.91
C ARG A 354 -18.12 -5.15 -4.83
N PRO A 355 -18.74 -4.47 -3.84
CA PRO A 355 -18.55 -3.04 -3.61
C PRO A 355 -17.09 -2.59 -3.45
N VAL A 356 -16.70 -1.55 -4.19
CA VAL A 356 -15.40 -0.87 -4.09
C VAL A 356 -15.57 0.65 -4.16
N LEU A 357 -14.98 1.36 -3.20
CA LEU A 357 -14.77 2.80 -3.26
C LEU A 357 -13.29 3.11 -3.43
N ALA A 358 -12.90 3.68 -4.56
CA ALA A 358 -11.59 4.29 -4.70
C ALA A 358 -11.65 5.79 -4.39
N VAL A 359 -10.81 6.26 -3.47
CA VAL A 359 -10.67 7.70 -3.20
C VAL A 359 -9.37 8.19 -3.84
N SER A 360 -9.44 9.27 -4.62
CA SER A 360 -8.28 9.86 -5.32
C SER A 360 -8.22 11.37 -5.10
N ASP A 361 -7.07 11.97 -5.39
CA ASP A 361 -6.85 13.43 -5.33
C ASP A 361 -6.06 13.95 -6.53
N GLY A 362 -6.03 15.27 -6.71
CA GLY A 362 -5.31 15.90 -7.82
C GLY A 362 -3.82 16.16 -7.54
N GLY A 363 -3.36 15.94 -6.32
CA GLY A 363 -2.02 16.29 -5.85
C GLY A 363 -0.99 15.16 -5.93
N ASP A 364 -1.39 13.97 -6.35
CA ASP A 364 -0.53 12.78 -6.41
C ASP A 364 -0.74 11.94 -7.70
N TRP A 365 -0.19 10.73 -7.72
CA TRP A 365 -0.31 9.82 -8.86
C TRP A 365 -1.76 9.40 -9.15
N THR A 366 -2.68 9.57 -8.21
CA THR A 366 -4.10 9.25 -8.38
C THR A 366 -4.90 10.29 -9.16
N ALA A 367 -4.28 11.39 -9.59
CA ALA A 367 -4.92 12.38 -10.46
C ALA A 367 -5.50 11.77 -11.75
N SER A 368 -4.98 10.63 -12.21
CA SER A 368 -5.48 9.91 -13.38
C SER A 368 -6.80 9.16 -13.15
N TRP A 369 -7.19 8.89 -11.91
CA TRP A 369 -8.30 7.98 -11.58
C TRP A 369 -9.61 8.28 -12.33
N PRO A 370 -10.10 9.54 -12.35
CA PRO A 370 -11.36 9.84 -13.03
C PRO A 370 -11.34 9.53 -14.53
N ALA A 371 -10.18 9.68 -15.16
CA ALA A 371 -10.01 9.54 -16.61
C ALA A 371 -9.59 8.14 -17.05
N LEU A 372 -8.78 7.44 -16.25
CA LEU A 372 -8.14 6.18 -16.62
C LEU A 372 -8.67 5.00 -15.82
N GLU A 373 -8.39 4.96 -14.51
CA GLU A 373 -8.66 3.79 -13.67
C GLU A 373 -10.16 3.55 -13.45
N TYR A 374 -10.94 4.59 -13.17
CA TYR A 374 -12.37 4.44 -12.87
C TYR A 374 -13.18 3.91 -14.07
N PRO A 375 -13.08 4.47 -15.29
CA PRO A 375 -13.77 3.91 -16.46
C PRO A 375 -13.36 2.47 -16.77
N PHE A 376 -12.06 2.14 -16.60
CA PHE A 376 -11.55 0.79 -16.78
C PHE A 376 -12.20 -0.21 -15.82
N LEU A 377 -12.26 0.11 -14.53
CA LEU A 377 -12.90 -0.74 -13.52
C LEU A 377 -14.40 -0.85 -13.74
N ARG A 378 -15.09 0.27 -13.99
CA ARG A 378 -16.54 0.28 -14.20
C ARG A 378 -16.95 -0.65 -15.33
N ARG A 379 -16.23 -0.64 -16.45
CA ARG A 379 -16.44 -1.59 -17.55
C ARG A 379 -16.37 -3.05 -17.11
N ILE A 380 -15.44 -3.41 -16.22
CA ILE A 380 -15.32 -4.78 -15.71
C ILE A 380 -16.51 -5.13 -14.81
N TRP A 381 -16.94 -4.21 -13.94
CA TRP A 381 -18.15 -4.41 -13.12
C TRP A 381 -19.43 -4.49 -13.97
N ASP A 382 -19.49 -3.77 -15.10
CA ASP A 382 -20.62 -3.84 -16.03
C ASP A 382 -20.76 -5.23 -16.69
N PHE A 383 -19.70 -6.05 -16.77
CA PHE A 383 -19.83 -7.45 -17.17
C PHE A 383 -20.68 -8.31 -16.23
N TYR A 384 -20.94 -7.80 -15.02
CA TYR A 384 -21.75 -8.44 -13.99
C TYR A 384 -23.05 -7.67 -13.71
N ASP A 385 -23.39 -6.69 -14.55
CA ASP A 385 -24.51 -5.75 -14.31
C ASP A 385 -24.37 -5.01 -12.96
N ALA A 386 -23.12 -4.77 -12.53
CA ALA A 386 -22.78 -4.26 -11.22
C ALA A 386 -21.99 -2.94 -11.28
N GLY A 387 -22.03 -2.18 -12.37
CA GLY A 387 -21.28 -0.94 -12.54
C GLY A 387 -21.44 0.10 -11.42
N ALA A 388 -22.59 0.09 -10.73
CA ALA A 388 -22.86 0.93 -9.57
C ALA A 388 -22.08 0.52 -8.30
N GLN A 389 -21.55 -0.70 -8.24
CA GLN A 389 -20.78 -1.21 -7.09
C GLN A 389 -19.31 -0.77 -7.11
N VAL A 390 -18.86 -0.06 -8.15
CA VAL A 390 -17.55 0.59 -8.14
C VAL A 390 -17.73 2.09 -8.26
N CYS A 391 -17.15 2.82 -7.32
CA CYS A 391 -17.26 4.27 -7.22
C CYS A 391 -15.87 4.91 -7.11
N ASN A 392 -15.74 6.13 -7.62
CA ASN A 392 -14.59 6.98 -7.36
C ASN A 392 -15.04 8.31 -6.74
N VAL A 393 -14.48 8.64 -5.58
CA VAL A 393 -14.55 9.98 -5.01
C VAL A 393 -13.22 10.67 -5.30
N HIS A 394 -13.25 11.62 -6.22
CA HIS A 394 -12.08 12.41 -6.60
C HIS A 394 -12.08 13.78 -5.93
N LEU A 395 -10.95 14.14 -5.33
CA LEU A 395 -10.74 15.38 -4.59
C LEU A 395 -9.69 16.23 -5.30
N PRO A 396 -10.06 16.95 -6.39
CA PRO A 396 -9.09 17.54 -7.32
C PRO A 396 -8.21 18.63 -6.71
N GLY A 397 -8.69 19.32 -5.67
CA GLY A 397 -7.93 20.36 -4.96
C GLY A 397 -7.10 19.86 -3.78
N GLU A 398 -7.16 18.57 -3.46
CA GLU A 398 -6.47 17.99 -2.32
C GLU A 398 -5.14 17.32 -2.71
N ARG A 399 -4.41 16.84 -1.70
CA ARG A 399 -3.10 16.20 -1.84
C ARG A 399 -3.06 14.85 -1.13
N HIS A 400 -1.91 14.18 -1.23
CA HIS A 400 -1.62 12.87 -0.69
C HIS A 400 -1.68 12.80 0.85
N ASP A 401 -2.84 12.50 1.39
CA ASP A 401 -3.11 12.32 2.81
C ASP A 401 -4.33 11.40 3.04
N TYR A 402 -4.62 11.05 4.30
CA TYR A 402 -5.90 10.44 4.70
C TYR A 402 -6.75 11.40 5.54
N GLY A 403 -6.90 12.63 5.04
CA GLY A 403 -7.61 13.74 5.66
C GLY A 403 -9.13 13.56 5.75
N ALA A 404 -9.80 14.56 6.33
CA ALA A 404 -11.21 14.47 6.72
C ALA A 404 -12.15 14.13 5.55
N ASN A 405 -11.95 14.71 4.36
CA ASN A 405 -12.81 14.43 3.20
C ASN A 405 -12.65 13.00 2.69
N LYS A 406 -11.41 12.48 2.67
CA LYS A 406 -11.15 11.07 2.35
C LYS A 406 -11.81 10.14 3.37
N ARG A 407 -11.69 10.45 4.67
CA ARG A 407 -12.32 9.66 5.73
C ARG A 407 -13.85 9.68 5.63
N ARG A 408 -14.47 10.85 5.42
CA ARG A 408 -15.92 11.00 5.22
C ARG A 408 -16.45 10.19 4.04
N ALA A 409 -15.73 10.16 2.92
CA ALA A 409 -16.09 9.31 1.78
C ALA A 409 -16.13 7.82 2.17
N VAL A 410 -15.12 7.36 2.91
CA VAL A 410 -15.04 5.96 3.38
C VAL A 410 -16.10 5.66 4.45
N TYR A 411 -16.40 6.59 5.37
CA TYR A 411 -17.50 6.44 6.33
C TYR A 411 -18.83 6.25 5.63
N ALA A 412 -19.16 7.12 4.66
CA ALA A 412 -20.41 7.02 3.92
C ALA A 412 -20.53 5.68 3.17
N PHE A 413 -19.47 5.26 2.48
CA PHE A 413 -19.44 4.01 1.74
C PHE A 413 -19.60 2.78 2.65
N PHE A 414 -18.87 2.71 3.77
CA PHE A 414 -19.02 1.58 4.70
C PHE A 414 -20.34 1.60 5.46
N ALA A 415 -20.92 2.78 5.74
CA ALA A 415 -22.25 2.86 6.30
C ALA A 415 -23.29 2.21 5.38
N GLU A 416 -23.26 2.54 4.09
CA GLU A 416 -24.15 1.95 3.10
C GLU A 416 -23.90 0.44 2.91
N THR A 417 -22.65 0.05 2.70
CA THR A 417 -22.31 -1.34 2.32
C THR A 417 -22.34 -2.34 3.47
N LEU A 418 -22.06 -1.91 4.70
CA LEU A 418 -22.00 -2.78 5.87
C LEU A 418 -23.19 -2.58 6.83
N GLY A 419 -24.05 -1.61 6.55
CA GLY A 419 -25.20 -1.25 7.39
C GLY A 419 -24.78 -0.60 8.70
N LEU A 420 -23.82 0.34 8.65
CA LEU A 420 -23.36 1.09 9.83
C LEU A 420 -24.21 2.36 10.04
N ASP A 421 -24.23 2.87 11.27
CA ASP A 421 -24.90 4.12 11.60
C ASP A 421 -24.00 5.32 11.29
N VAL A 422 -24.17 5.91 10.10
CA VAL A 422 -23.42 7.10 9.67
C VAL A 422 -23.64 8.32 10.58
N SER A 423 -24.75 8.37 11.33
CA SER A 423 -24.98 9.48 12.27
C SER A 423 -23.99 9.49 13.44
N GLN A 424 -23.33 8.36 13.71
CA GLN A 424 -22.26 8.24 14.69
C GLN A 424 -20.88 8.62 14.14
N ALA A 425 -20.78 9.02 12.87
CA ALA A 425 -19.55 9.48 12.23
C ALA A 425 -19.16 10.91 12.68
N ASP A 426 -18.99 11.08 13.99
CA ASP A 426 -18.60 12.31 14.65
C ASP A 426 -17.22 12.17 15.29
N GLU A 427 -16.21 12.64 14.57
CA GLU A 427 -14.81 12.62 15.01
C GLU A 427 -14.54 13.52 16.23
N SER A 428 -15.40 14.49 16.54
CA SER A 428 -15.23 15.34 17.74
C SER A 428 -15.40 14.57 19.05
N ARG A 429 -16.01 13.38 18.98
CA ARG A 429 -16.22 12.46 20.11
C ARG A 429 -15.15 11.37 20.19
N VAL A 430 -14.13 11.43 19.33
CA VAL A 430 -13.00 10.51 19.37
C VAL A 430 -11.88 11.10 20.21
N GLU A 431 -11.40 10.33 21.17
CA GLU A 431 -10.21 10.66 21.94
C GLU A 431 -8.97 10.24 21.14
N VAL A 432 -8.07 11.21 20.88
CA VAL A 432 -6.76 10.92 20.28
C VAL A 432 -5.77 10.62 21.39
N LEU A 433 -5.40 9.35 21.50
CA LEU A 433 -4.49 8.84 22.52
C LEU A 433 -3.02 9.12 22.15
N PRO A 434 -2.14 9.32 23.15
CA PRO A 434 -0.71 9.34 22.92
C PRO A 434 -0.22 7.96 22.45
N GLU A 435 0.86 7.92 21.66
CA GLU A 435 1.44 6.68 21.11
C GLU A 435 1.67 5.60 22.18
N ALA A 436 2.20 5.98 23.35
CA ALA A 436 2.45 5.05 24.45
C ALA A 436 1.20 4.31 24.95
N ALA A 437 0.00 4.91 24.83
CA ALA A 437 -1.25 4.26 25.21
C ALA A 437 -1.73 3.23 24.17
N LEU A 438 -1.15 3.22 22.98
CA LEU A 438 -1.45 2.30 21.89
C LEU A 438 -0.38 1.21 21.70
N CYS A 439 0.68 1.24 22.50
CA CYS A 439 1.71 0.19 22.53
C CYS A 439 1.19 -1.07 23.24
N ALA A 440 1.49 -2.25 22.68
CA ALA A 440 1.19 -3.55 23.25
C ALA A 440 2.26 -4.05 24.24
N PHE A 441 3.51 -3.59 24.08
CA PHE A 441 4.64 -3.92 24.94
C PHE A 441 5.02 -2.72 25.83
N PRO A 442 4.44 -2.60 27.04
CA PRO A 442 4.71 -1.48 27.95
C PRO A 442 6.14 -1.48 28.53
N GLY A 443 6.89 -2.58 28.35
CA GLY A 443 8.25 -2.76 28.84
C GLY A 443 9.09 -3.56 27.83
N GLU A 444 9.87 -4.52 28.30
CA GLU A 444 10.67 -5.40 27.43
C GLU A 444 9.81 -6.27 26.50
N LEU A 445 10.40 -6.70 25.38
CA LEU A 445 9.76 -7.69 24.50
C LEU A 445 9.62 -9.03 25.24
N PRO A 446 8.58 -9.84 24.94
CA PRO A 446 8.42 -11.16 25.51
C PRO A 446 9.70 -12.00 25.42
N PRO A 447 9.96 -12.92 26.37
CA PRO A 447 11.14 -13.78 26.31
C PRO A 447 11.27 -14.54 24.98
N THR A 448 10.14 -15.00 24.45
CA THR A 448 9.96 -15.71 23.17
C THR A 448 10.19 -14.84 21.94
N ALA A 449 10.14 -13.51 22.06
CA ALA A 449 10.25 -12.61 20.93
C ALA A 449 11.66 -12.58 20.32
N LEU A 450 11.73 -12.54 18.99
CA LEU A 450 12.97 -12.26 18.29
C LEU A 450 13.40 -10.80 18.50
N ARG A 451 14.70 -10.56 18.45
CA ARG A 451 15.34 -9.29 18.81
C ARG A 451 16.29 -8.79 17.71
N SER A 452 16.28 -9.42 16.54
CA SER A 452 17.09 -9.01 15.40
C SER A 452 16.51 -9.47 14.07
N ARG A 453 16.76 -8.67 13.03
CA ARG A 453 16.54 -9.04 11.63
C ARG A 453 17.17 -10.39 11.26
N ALA A 454 18.40 -10.65 11.71
CA ALA A 454 19.11 -11.90 11.41
C ALA A 454 18.42 -13.15 11.98
N GLN A 455 17.74 -13.05 13.13
CA GLN A 455 16.93 -14.15 13.66
C GLN A 455 15.72 -14.43 12.76
N LEU A 456 15.03 -13.38 12.33
CA LEU A 456 13.91 -13.51 11.38
C LEU A 456 14.37 -14.12 10.05
N GLU A 457 15.50 -13.68 9.51
CA GLU A 457 16.03 -14.20 8.24
C GLU A 457 16.34 -15.70 8.33
N ARG A 458 16.89 -16.18 9.46
CA ARG A 458 17.07 -17.63 9.71
C ARG A 458 15.75 -18.40 9.78
N ILE A 459 14.67 -17.78 10.26
CA ILE A 459 13.34 -18.39 10.25
C ILE A 459 12.83 -18.46 8.81
N ILE A 460 12.90 -17.36 8.07
CA ILE A 460 12.44 -17.26 6.67
C ILE A 460 13.20 -18.24 5.76
N GLU A 461 14.51 -18.42 5.98
CA GLU A 461 15.32 -19.39 5.22
C GLU A 461 14.82 -20.83 5.38
N LYS A 462 14.26 -21.18 6.55
CA LYS A 462 13.69 -22.50 6.82
C LYS A 462 12.28 -22.69 6.26
N LEU A 463 11.62 -21.62 5.79
CA LEU A 463 10.31 -21.70 5.16
C LEU A 463 10.37 -22.19 3.71
N LYS A 464 11.55 -22.13 3.09
CA LYS A 464 11.79 -22.44 1.68
C LYS A 464 11.47 -23.88 1.30
#